data_AF-A0A4S2L4B3-F1
#
_entry.id   AF-A0A4S2L4B3-F1
#
_cell.length_a   1.000
_cell.length_b   1.000
_cell.length_c   1.000
_cell.angle_alpha   90.00
_cell.angle_beta   90.00
_cell.angle_gamma   90.00
#
_symmetry.space_group_name_H-M   'P 1'
#
loop_
_entity.id
_entity.type
_entity.pdbx_description
1 polymer ?
#
loop_
_entity_poly.entity_id
_entity_poly.type
_entity_poly.pdbx_seq_one_letter_code
_entity_poly.pdbx_strand_id
1 'polypeptide(L)'
;MVGRTNRTLKGLLKAFINHETFEQWDFELLRSLLAYRATIQTSIEQTSSFMTTGREMRIPSNTHLPTPAPEALYSSVFVRRMQAGLVRGHELVRQQLRAAQRCQKEHYDRAVQDRLFNPGDTVWSYETAPPGAIAAKFLRAWKGPYMIEQALSDVAYRLLHPGKPNW
;
A
#
# COMPACT_ATOMS: atom_id res chain seq x y z
N MET A 1 0.64 0.75 4.24
CA MET A 1 0.96 -0.42 3.37
C MET A 1 -0.27 -0.94 2.62
N VAL A 2 -1.44 -1.10 3.29
CA VAL A 2 -2.70 -1.61 2.70
C VAL A 2 -3.15 -0.86 1.42
N GLY A 3 -2.99 0.46 1.35
CA GLY A 3 -3.39 1.24 0.18
C GLY A 3 -2.67 0.86 -1.13
N ARG A 4 -1.40 0.44 -1.05
CA ARG A 4 -0.61 0.01 -2.23
C ARG A 4 -1.06 -1.38 -2.68
N THR A 5 -1.25 -2.30 -1.75
CA THR A 5 -1.79 -3.64 -2.03
C THR A 5 -3.16 -3.55 -2.70
N ASN A 6 -4.06 -2.72 -2.17
CA ASN A 6 -5.38 -2.52 -2.76
C ASN A 6 -5.31 -1.95 -4.18
N ARG A 7 -4.36 -1.04 -4.45
CA ARG A 7 -4.15 -0.51 -5.80
C ARG A 7 -3.69 -1.60 -6.77
N THR A 8 -2.73 -2.44 -6.37
CA THR A 8 -2.25 -3.56 -7.20
C THR A 8 -3.35 -4.59 -7.46
N LEU A 9 -4.10 -5.00 -6.43
CA LEU A 9 -5.19 -5.96 -6.60
C LEU A 9 -6.30 -5.42 -7.50
N LYS A 10 -6.68 -4.14 -7.36
CA LYS A 10 -7.62 -3.50 -8.28
C LYS A 10 -7.09 -3.47 -9.71
N GLY A 11 -5.79 -3.26 -9.91
CA GLY A 11 -5.15 -3.31 -11.22
C GLY A 11 -5.23 -4.70 -11.86
N LEU A 12 -4.92 -5.75 -11.09
CA LEU A 12 -5.03 -7.14 -11.55
C LEU A 12 -6.48 -7.51 -11.88
N LEU A 13 -7.43 -7.18 -10.99
CA LEU A 13 -8.85 -7.42 -11.22
C LEU A 13 -9.34 -6.75 -12.51
N LYS A 14 -8.94 -5.50 -12.75
CA LYS A 14 -9.27 -4.79 -14.00
C LYS A 14 -8.67 -5.44 -15.25
N ALA A 15 -7.56 -6.15 -15.13
CA ALA A 15 -6.94 -6.84 -16.25
C ALA A 15 -7.62 -8.19 -16.55
N PHE A 16 -8.24 -8.81 -15.54
CA PHE A 16 -8.95 -10.09 -15.68
C PHE A 16 -10.44 -9.92 -16.00
N ILE A 17 -11.06 -8.82 -15.55
CA ILE A 17 -12.48 -8.54 -15.75
C ILE A 17 -12.67 -7.70 -17.01
N ASN A 18 -13.57 -8.14 -17.89
CA ASN A 18 -14.03 -7.40 -19.06
C ASN A 18 -15.46 -6.88 -18.83
N HIS A 19 -15.95 -6.00 -19.72
CA HIS A 19 -17.31 -5.45 -19.64
C HIS A 19 -18.41 -6.53 -19.54
N GLU A 20 -18.16 -7.71 -20.10
CA GLU A 20 -19.12 -8.83 -20.09
C GLU A 20 -19.02 -9.72 -18.84
N THR A 21 -17.90 -9.69 -18.11
CA THR A 21 -17.63 -10.57 -16.96
C THR A 21 -17.63 -9.82 -15.62
N PHE A 22 -18.16 -8.59 -15.58
CA PHE A 22 -18.17 -7.76 -14.37
C PHE A 22 -18.84 -8.44 -13.16
N GLU A 23 -19.86 -9.26 -13.40
CA GLU A 23 -20.55 -10.00 -12.35
C GLU A 23 -19.71 -11.12 -11.73
N GLN A 24 -18.62 -11.55 -12.37
CA GLN A 24 -17.75 -12.67 -11.96
C GLN A 24 -16.48 -12.20 -11.22
N TRP A 25 -16.48 -10.97 -10.72
CA TRP A 25 -15.31 -10.37 -10.06
C TRP A 25 -14.83 -11.18 -8.85
N ASP A 26 -15.73 -11.90 -8.20
CA ASP A 26 -15.48 -12.76 -7.04
C ASP A 26 -14.66 -14.01 -7.42
N PHE A 27 -14.94 -14.62 -8.56
CA PHE A 27 -14.12 -15.71 -9.12
C PHE A 27 -12.74 -15.21 -9.55
N GLU A 28 -12.69 -14.03 -10.18
CA GLU A 28 -11.44 -13.41 -10.65
C GLU A 28 -10.59 -12.86 -9.50
N LEU A 29 -11.18 -12.63 -8.32
CA LEU A 29 -10.44 -12.25 -7.12
C LEU A 29 -9.46 -13.33 -6.70
N LEU A 30 -9.85 -14.61 -6.74
CA LEU A 30 -8.96 -15.70 -6.34
C LEU A 30 -7.76 -15.81 -7.29
N ARG A 31 -7.98 -15.65 -8.61
CA ARG A 31 -6.91 -15.63 -9.61
C ARG A 31 -5.99 -14.43 -9.43
N SER A 32 -6.56 -13.26 -9.14
CA SER A 32 -5.80 -12.04 -8.85
C SER A 32 -4.93 -12.19 -7.60
N LEU A 33 -5.46 -12.81 -6.54
CA LEU A 33 -4.71 -13.10 -5.32
C LEU A 33 -3.60 -14.11 -5.56
N LEU A 34 -3.85 -15.15 -6.36
CA LEU A 34 -2.82 -16.11 -6.76
C LEU A 34 -1.68 -15.41 -7.51
N ALA A 35 -2.00 -14.64 -8.54
CA ALA A 35 -1.01 -13.88 -9.31
C ALA A 35 -0.22 -12.92 -8.40
N TYR A 36 -0.89 -12.18 -7.53
CA TYR A 36 -0.24 -11.29 -6.57
C TYR A 36 0.73 -12.04 -5.62
N ARG A 37 0.35 -13.24 -5.16
CA ARG A 37 1.19 -14.04 -4.24
C ARG A 37 2.41 -14.65 -4.92
N ALA A 38 2.28 -15.02 -6.20
CA ALA A 38 3.34 -15.64 -7.00
C ALA A 38 4.31 -14.61 -7.64
N THR A 39 3.90 -13.35 -7.73
CA THR A 39 4.68 -12.32 -8.41
C THR A 39 5.74 -11.73 -7.47
N ILE A 40 6.95 -11.54 -7.99
CA ILE A 40 8.02 -10.83 -7.30
C ILE A 40 7.63 -9.35 -7.16
N GLN A 41 7.62 -8.85 -5.94
CA GLN A 41 7.29 -7.45 -5.67
C GLN A 41 8.53 -6.58 -5.77
N THR A 42 8.49 -5.54 -6.60
CA THR A 42 9.66 -4.70 -6.90
C THR A 42 10.33 -4.06 -5.67
N SER A 43 9.57 -3.72 -4.62
CA SER A 43 10.13 -3.10 -3.41
C SER A 43 10.84 -4.07 -2.46
N ILE A 44 10.61 -5.37 -2.62
CA ILE A 44 11.15 -6.40 -1.73
C ILE A 44 11.93 -7.48 -2.49
N GLU A 45 11.84 -7.50 -3.83
CA GLU A 45 12.49 -8.46 -4.74
C GLU A 45 12.23 -9.93 -4.38
N GLN A 46 11.11 -10.19 -3.70
CA GLN A 46 10.67 -11.51 -3.25
C GLN A 46 9.17 -11.67 -3.52
N THR A 47 8.69 -12.91 -3.55
CA THR A 47 7.25 -13.20 -3.66
C THR A 47 6.58 -13.13 -2.29
N SER A 48 5.30 -12.76 -2.26
CA SER A 48 4.55 -12.72 -1.00
C SER A 48 4.35 -14.12 -0.41
N SER A 49 4.27 -15.14 -1.26
CA SER A 49 4.15 -16.54 -0.85
C SER A 49 5.39 -17.01 -0.08
N PHE A 50 6.59 -16.72 -0.60
CA PHE A 50 7.85 -17.05 0.04
C PHE A 50 8.00 -16.35 1.39
N MET A 51 7.67 -15.06 1.46
CA MET A 51 7.79 -14.29 2.70
C MET A 51 6.90 -14.78 3.85
N THR A 52 5.78 -15.42 3.51
CA THR A 52 4.82 -15.96 4.49
C THR A 52 5.16 -17.40 4.87
N THR A 53 5.48 -18.22 3.88
CA THR A 53 5.57 -19.68 4.05
C THR A 53 6.99 -20.22 4.01
N GLY A 54 7.98 -19.42 3.64
CA GLY A 54 9.37 -19.86 3.42
C GLY A 54 9.56 -20.73 2.19
N ARG A 55 8.54 -20.85 1.34
CA ARG A 55 8.57 -21.65 0.12
C ARG A 55 7.96 -20.87 -1.03
N GLU A 56 8.52 -21.08 -2.21
CA GLU A 56 7.94 -20.53 -3.41
C GLU A 56 6.67 -21.30 -3.79
N MET A 57 5.61 -20.55 -4.10
CA MET A 57 4.35 -21.15 -4.51
C MET A 57 4.52 -21.81 -5.88
N ARG A 58 4.00 -23.04 -6.02
CA ARG A 58 3.91 -23.69 -7.33
C ARG A 58 2.69 -23.21 -8.08
N ILE A 59 2.94 -22.62 -9.23
CA ILE A 59 1.93 -22.22 -10.20
C ILE A 59 1.99 -23.15 -11.43
N PRO A 60 0.91 -23.27 -12.22
CA PRO A 60 0.87 -24.18 -13.37
C PRO A 60 2.01 -24.01 -14.37
N SER A 61 2.54 -22.79 -14.54
CA SER A 61 3.71 -22.53 -15.40
C SER A 61 4.98 -23.24 -14.93
N ASN A 62 5.06 -23.67 -13.67
CA ASN A 62 6.22 -24.32 -13.07
C ASN A 62 6.23 -25.85 -13.31
N THR A 63 5.26 -26.39 -14.04
CA THR A 63 5.10 -27.84 -14.24
C THR A 63 6.32 -28.50 -14.91
N HIS A 64 7.03 -27.75 -15.75
CA HIS A 64 8.23 -28.24 -16.43
C HIS A 64 9.51 -28.14 -15.59
N LEU A 65 9.46 -27.50 -14.41
CA LEU A 65 10.63 -27.35 -13.55
C LEU A 65 10.86 -28.64 -12.75
N PRO A 66 12.13 -29.07 -12.58
CA PRO A 66 12.46 -30.23 -11.78
C PRO A 66 11.84 -30.11 -10.39
N THR A 67 11.20 -31.18 -9.94
CA THR A 67 10.71 -31.25 -8.57
C THR A 67 11.86 -31.65 -7.65
N PRO A 68 12.20 -30.82 -6.63
CA PRO A 68 13.10 -31.29 -5.60
C PRO A 68 12.52 -32.57 -5.01
N ALA A 69 13.36 -33.59 -4.81
CA ALA A 69 12.92 -34.81 -4.13
C ALA A 69 12.17 -34.43 -2.85
N PRO A 70 11.06 -35.10 -2.50
CA PRO A 70 10.34 -34.80 -1.29
C PRO A 70 11.26 -35.06 -0.09
N GLU A 71 11.94 -34.01 0.37
CA GLU A 71 12.64 -34.02 1.65
C GLU A 71 11.57 -34.35 2.70
N ALA A 72 11.85 -35.32 3.58
CA ALA A 72 10.95 -35.65 4.67
C ALA A 72 10.66 -34.34 5.42
N LEU A 73 9.41 -33.86 5.27
CA LEU A 73 8.97 -32.54 5.75
C LEU A 73 9.15 -32.37 7.27
N TYR A 74 9.35 -33.50 7.95
CA TYR A 74 9.53 -33.65 9.39
C TYR A 74 11.00 -33.84 9.81
N SER A 75 11.97 -33.83 8.88
CA SER A 75 13.37 -33.90 9.27
C SER A 75 13.80 -32.58 9.92
N SER A 76 14.49 -32.67 11.06
CA SER A 76 14.98 -31.49 11.81
C SER A 76 15.90 -30.60 10.96
N VAL A 77 16.66 -31.21 10.04
CA VAL A 77 17.55 -30.50 9.11
C VAL A 77 16.76 -29.65 8.12
N PHE A 78 15.67 -30.18 7.56
CA PHE A 78 14.80 -29.46 6.63
C PHE A 78 14.17 -28.23 7.28
N VAL A 79 13.56 -28.40 8.46
CA VAL A 79 12.92 -27.30 9.21
C VAL A 79 13.93 -26.20 9.54
N ARG A 80 15.15 -26.57 9.98
CA ARG A 80 16.22 -25.60 10.28
C ARG A 80 16.67 -24.84 9.04
N ARG A 81 16.84 -25.52 7.90
CA ARG A 81 17.20 -24.86 6.63
C ARG A 81 16.13 -23.87 6.19
N MET A 82 14.86 -24.25 6.30
CA MET A 82 13.71 -23.41 5.97
C MET A 82 13.63 -22.17 6.86
N GLN A 83 13.75 -22.33 8.18
CA GLN A 83 13.80 -21.20 9.12
C GLN A 83 14.97 -20.26 8.83
N ALA A 84 16.16 -20.80 8.59
CA ALA A 84 17.32 -19.99 8.24
C ALA A 84 17.14 -19.23 6.91
N GLY A 85 16.49 -19.86 5.92
CA GLY A 85 16.12 -19.23 4.66
C GLY A 85 15.15 -18.06 4.86
N LEU A 86 14.13 -18.24 5.69
CA LEU A 86 13.18 -17.18 6.05
C LEU A 86 13.87 -16.00 6.74
N VAL A 87 14.72 -16.25 7.74
CA VAL A 87 15.44 -15.19 8.45
C VAL A 87 16.28 -14.36 7.48
N ARG A 88 17.08 -15.01 6.63
CA ARG A 88 17.88 -14.33 5.60
C ARG A 88 17.00 -13.57 4.61
N GLY A 89 15.89 -14.16 4.17
CA GLY A 89 14.94 -13.51 3.27
C GLY A 89 14.37 -12.22 3.86
N HIS A 90 13.92 -12.26 5.12
CA HIS A 90 13.42 -11.09 5.84
C HIS A 90 14.50 -10.01 6.05
N GLU A 91 15.74 -10.39 6.31
CA GLU A 91 16.87 -9.45 6.40
C GLU A 91 17.12 -8.72 5.08
N LEU A 92 17.20 -9.47 3.97
CA LEU A 92 17.36 -8.90 2.62
C LEU A 92 16.20 -7.96 2.28
N VAL A 93 14.97 -8.40 2.53
CA VAL A 93 13.77 -7.58 2.29
C VAL A 93 13.79 -6.29 3.09
N ARG A 94 14.27 -6.30 4.35
CA ARG A 94 14.40 -5.06 5.14
C ARG A 94 15.40 -4.10 4.51
N GLN A 95 16.51 -4.59 3.96
CA GLN A 95 17.49 -3.77 3.27
C GLN A 95 16.90 -3.15 2.00
N GLN A 96 16.23 -3.96 1.18
CA GLN A 96 15.59 -3.48 -0.05
C GLN A 96 14.46 -2.49 0.23
N LEU A 97 13.64 -2.76 1.26
CA LEU A 97 12.56 -1.86 1.62
C LEU A 97 13.09 -0.50 2.08
N ARG A 98 14.20 -0.47 2.82
CA ARG A 98 14.87 0.80 3.19
C ARG A 98 15.38 1.55 1.97
N ALA A 99 15.97 0.85 1.00
CA ALA A 99 16.44 1.46 -0.24
C ALA A 99 15.27 2.03 -1.06
N ALA A 100 14.22 1.24 -1.28
CA ALA A 100 13.02 1.66 -2.00
C ALA A 100 12.33 2.85 -1.32
N GLN A 101 12.27 2.86 0.02
CA GLN A 101 11.75 4.00 0.79
C GLN A 101 12.58 5.27 0.60
N ARG A 102 13.91 5.17 0.59
CA ARG A 102 14.79 6.33 0.31
C ARG A 102 14.55 6.88 -1.09
N CYS A 103 14.58 6.04 -2.12
CA CYS A 103 14.32 6.48 -3.49
C CYS A 103 12.92 7.08 -3.65
N GLN A 104 11.91 6.49 -3.01
CA GLN A 104 10.55 7.03 -3.05
C GLN A 104 10.46 8.39 -2.34
N LYS A 105 11.16 8.57 -1.21
CA LYS A 105 11.26 9.85 -0.50
C LYS A 105 11.96 10.90 -1.36
N GLU A 106 13.13 10.60 -1.92
CA GLU A 106 13.87 11.52 -2.81
C GLU A 106 13.04 11.96 -4.01
N HIS A 107 12.30 11.03 -4.62
CA HIS A 107 11.41 11.35 -5.73
C HIS A 107 10.23 12.24 -5.29
N TYR A 108 9.66 11.99 -4.11
CA TYR A 108 8.59 12.81 -3.57
C TYR A 108 9.09 14.22 -3.22
N ASP A 109 10.19 14.31 -2.47
CA ASP A 109 10.80 15.56 -2.03
C ASP A 109 11.20 16.44 -3.23
N ARG A 110 11.62 15.85 -4.36
CA ARG A 110 11.91 16.60 -5.61
C ARG A 110 10.67 17.34 -6.17
N ALA A 111 9.48 16.77 -5.98
CA ALA A 111 8.24 17.30 -6.55
C ALA A 111 7.48 18.22 -5.59
N VAL A 112 7.86 18.27 -4.31
CA VAL A 112 7.20 19.08 -3.29
C VAL A 112 7.88 20.44 -3.20
N GLN A 113 7.09 21.51 -3.31
CA GLN A 113 7.47 22.80 -2.76
C GLN A 113 7.12 22.79 -1.28
N ASP A 114 8.12 22.93 -0.41
CA ASP A 114 7.93 23.03 1.03
C ASP A 114 7.20 24.34 1.36
N ARG A 115 5.87 24.29 1.34
CA ARG A 115 5.02 25.36 1.82
C ARG A 115 4.74 25.11 3.29
N LEU A 116 5.72 25.47 4.12
CA LEU A 116 5.57 25.46 5.57
C LEU A 116 4.71 26.65 5.99
N PHE A 117 3.79 26.41 6.92
CA PHE A 117 2.96 27.45 7.51
C PHE A 117 3.36 27.72 8.95
N ASN A 118 3.27 28.96 9.39
CA ASN A 118 3.60 29.36 10.75
C ASN A 118 2.32 29.54 11.59
N PRO A 119 2.41 29.38 12.93
CA PRO A 119 1.35 29.82 13.83
C PRO A 119 0.97 31.29 13.55
N GLY A 120 -0.33 31.55 13.44
CA GLY A 120 -0.88 32.85 13.03
C GLY A 120 -1.22 32.97 11.54
N ASP A 121 -0.70 32.08 10.68
CA ASP A 121 -1.05 32.08 9.25
C ASP A 121 -2.52 31.70 9.05
N THR A 122 -3.13 32.31 8.04
CA THR A 122 -4.52 32.05 7.65
C THR A 122 -4.58 31.08 6.49
N VAL A 123 -5.31 29.97 6.67
CA VAL A 123 -5.41 28.88 5.69
C VAL A 123 -6.86 28.47 5.44
N TRP A 124 -7.11 27.93 4.26
CA TRP A 124 -8.37 27.29 3.89
C TRP A 124 -8.22 25.77 4.05
N SER A 125 -9.21 25.14 4.68
CA SER A 125 -9.26 23.68 4.85
C SER A 125 -10.12 23.05 3.76
N TYR A 126 -9.62 21.99 3.12
CA TYR A 126 -10.36 21.23 2.11
C TYR A 126 -11.06 20.02 2.74
N GLU A 127 -12.39 20.02 2.72
CA GLU A 127 -13.21 18.88 3.10
C GLU A 127 -13.48 17.99 1.88
N THR A 128 -12.95 16.77 1.92
CA THR A 128 -13.08 15.77 0.85
C THR A 128 -14.43 15.06 0.85
N ALA A 129 -15.17 15.09 1.97
CA ALA A 129 -16.42 14.35 2.13
C ALA A 129 -17.56 15.30 2.53
N PRO A 130 -18.71 15.27 1.84
CA PRO A 130 -19.88 16.03 2.26
C PRO A 130 -20.42 15.49 3.58
N PRO A 131 -20.76 16.36 4.56
CA PRO A 131 -21.46 15.93 5.75
C PRO A 131 -22.90 15.53 5.36
N GLY A 132 -23.19 14.22 5.35
CA GLY A 132 -24.54 13.68 5.16
C GLY A 132 -25.05 13.65 3.71
N ALA A 133 -26.36 13.90 3.54
CA ALA A 133 -27.11 13.69 2.29
C ALA A 133 -26.87 14.73 1.18
N ILE A 134 -25.88 15.61 1.33
CA ILE A 134 -25.56 16.63 0.33
C ILE A 134 -24.74 15.96 -0.78
N ALA A 135 -25.25 16.01 -2.02
CA ALA A 135 -24.50 15.52 -3.17
C ALA A 135 -23.17 16.30 -3.29
N ALA A 136 -22.06 15.58 -3.47
CA ALA A 136 -20.70 16.15 -3.51
C ALA A 136 -20.54 17.31 -4.50
N LYS A 137 -21.37 17.38 -5.55
CA LYS A 137 -21.39 18.46 -6.55
C LYS A 137 -21.77 19.84 -5.97
N PHE A 138 -22.53 19.89 -4.88
CA PHE A 138 -22.96 21.14 -4.25
C PHE A 138 -22.19 21.46 -2.96
N LEU A 139 -21.20 20.64 -2.61
CA LEU A 139 -20.37 20.89 -1.43
C LEU A 139 -19.39 22.03 -1.73
N ARG A 140 -19.46 23.10 -0.93
CA ARG A 140 -18.34 24.05 -0.82
C ARG A 140 -17.21 23.37 -0.05
N ALA A 141 -16.33 22.70 -0.79
CA ALA A 141 -15.28 21.86 -0.22
C ALA A 141 -14.22 22.66 0.55
N TRP A 142 -13.99 23.93 0.19
CA TRP A 142 -13.09 24.80 0.94
C TRP A 142 -13.84 25.52 2.06
N LYS A 143 -13.40 25.34 3.30
CA LYS A 143 -13.88 26.06 4.49
C LYS A 143 -12.79 26.95 5.06
N GLY A 144 -13.21 28.05 5.69
CA GLY A 144 -12.30 29.00 6.32
C GLY A 144 -12.79 30.44 6.18
N PRO A 145 -11.91 31.42 6.45
CA PRO A 145 -10.50 31.27 6.85
C PRO A 145 -10.32 30.66 8.25
N TYR A 146 -9.36 29.74 8.40
CA TYR A 146 -8.89 29.22 9.68
C TYR A 146 -7.53 29.82 10.02
N MET A 147 -7.23 30.00 11.31
CA MET A 147 -5.91 30.39 11.77
C MET A 147 -5.15 29.16 12.25
N ILE A 148 -3.85 29.07 11.94
CA ILE A 148 -3.00 28.02 12.50
C ILE A 148 -2.65 28.38 13.95
N GLU A 149 -3.05 27.52 14.89
CA GLU A 149 -2.69 27.65 16.29
C GLU A 149 -1.27 27.15 16.54
N GLN A 150 -0.96 25.98 15.98
CA GLN A 150 0.28 25.28 16.24
C GLN A 150 0.65 24.37 15.07
N ALA A 151 1.93 24.36 14.70
CA ALA A 151 2.51 23.33 13.83
C ALA A 151 2.85 22.10 14.68
N LEU A 152 2.26 20.94 14.36
CA LEU A 152 2.54 19.67 15.04
C LEU A 152 3.64 18.89 14.31
N SER A 153 3.71 19.03 12.99
CA SER A 153 4.80 18.57 12.12
C SER A 153 4.80 19.37 10.82
N ASP A 154 5.77 19.13 9.95
CA ASP A 154 5.87 19.78 8.63
C ASP A 154 4.62 19.58 7.75
N VAL A 155 3.81 18.55 8.05
CA VAL A 155 2.60 18.18 7.29
C VAL A 155 1.30 18.21 8.12
N ALA A 156 1.37 18.50 9.42
CA ALA A 156 0.21 18.46 10.30
C ALA A 156 0.13 19.74 11.16
N TYR A 157 -0.99 20.44 11.02
CA TYR A 157 -1.23 21.73 11.69
C TYR A 157 -2.54 21.66 12.47
N ARG A 158 -2.57 22.29 13.64
CA ARG A 158 -3.79 22.50 14.41
C ARG A 158 -4.42 23.82 14.01
N LEU A 159 -5.69 23.78 13.62
CA LEU A 159 -6.45 24.94 13.17
C LEU A 159 -7.40 25.42 14.27
N LEU A 160 -7.42 26.73 14.49
CA LEU A 160 -8.44 27.40 15.30
C LEU A 160 -9.68 27.63 14.44
N HIS A 161 -10.79 27.00 14.83
CA HIS A 161 -12.08 27.24 14.22
C HIS A 161 -12.49 28.68 14.52
N PRO A 162 -12.80 29.53 13.51
CA PRO A 162 -13.42 30.81 13.79
C PRO A 162 -14.75 30.50 14.47
N GLY A 163 -14.93 30.93 15.73
CA GLY A 163 -16.17 30.69 16.48
C GLY A 163 -17.39 31.01 15.60
N LYS A 164 -18.50 30.29 15.81
CA LYS A 164 -19.74 30.43 15.03
C LYS A 164 -19.98 31.91 14.71
N PRO A 165 -20.17 32.31 13.44
CA PRO A 165 -20.54 33.67 13.14
C PRO A 165 -21.83 33.98 13.91
N ASN A 166 -21.80 35.00 14.76
CA ASN A 166 -23.01 35.61 15.29
C ASN A 166 -23.58 36.49 14.17
N TRP A 167 -24.30 35.89 13.24
CA TRP A 167 -25.29 36.58 12.40
C TRP A 167 -26.47 35.66 12.17
#